data_AF-A0A945CQ59-F1
#
_entry.id   AF-A0A945CQ59-F1
#
_cell.length_a   1.000
_cell.length_b   1.000
_cell.length_c   1.000
_cell.angle_alpha   90.00
_cell.angle_beta   90.00
_cell.angle_gamma   90.00
#
_symmetry.space_group_name_H-M   'P 1'
#
loop_
_entity.id
_entity.type
_entity.pdbx_description
1 polymer ?
#
loop_
_entity_poly.entity_id
_entity_poly.type
_entity_poly.pdbx_seq_one_letter_code
_entity_poly.pdbx_strand_id
1 'polypeptide(L)'
;MKITGIDCHVLLVPDFDSEACSSAQDDLVVVVHTDEGISGIGETDTNPWVARACIRAPGTHCMGLGLEEMLIGENPLQPEAVWQKLYSGSKMTGRRGALICAMGAIDMALWDIRG
;
A
#
# COMPACT_ATOMS: atom_id res chain seq x y z
N MET A 1 16.29 11.51 2.51
CA MET A 1 15.31 10.48 2.83
C MET A 1 14.86 9.74 1.59
N LYS A 2 14.93 8.41 1.62
CA LYS A 2 14.47 7.49 0.59
C LYS A 2 13.72 6.33 1.23
N ILE A 3 12.70 5.83 0.54
CA ILE A 3 11.98 4.63 0.97
C ILE A 3 12.88 3.40 0.77
N THR A 4 13.01 2.57 1.79
CA THR A 4 13.86 1.38 1.82
C THR A 4 13.08 0.08 1.81
N GLY A 5 11.80 0.12 2.19
CA GLY A 5 10.96 -1.06 2.27
C GLY A 5 9.51 -0.70 2.64
N ILE A 6 8.65 -1.69 2.48
CA ILE A 6 7.29 -1.67 2.99
C ILE A 6 6.99 -3.02 3.65
N ASP A 7 6.42 -3.00 4.84
CA ASP A 7 5.85 -4.16 5.50
C ASP A 7 4.32 -4.16 5.33
N CYS A 8 3.72 -5.34 5.25
CA CYS A 8 2.29 -5.52 5.03
C CYS A 8 1.72 -6.51 6.05
N HIS A 9 1.05 -5.99 7.07
CA HIS A 9 0.46 -6.75 8.16
C HIS A 9 -1.02 -6.97 7.90
N VAL A 10 -1.39 -8.20 7.57
CA VAL A 10 -2.81 -8.59 7.50
C VAL A 10 -3.25 -8.96 8.91
N LEU A 11 -4.26 -8.25 9.41
CA LEU A 11 -4.80 -8.42 10.76
C LEU A 11 -6.21 -9.00 10.67
N LEU A 12 -6.50 -9.97 11.53
CA LEU A 12 -7.84 -10.51 11.73
C LEU A 12 -8.08 -10.64 13.23
N VAL A 13 -9.29 -10.34 13.69
CA VAL A 13 -9.71 -10.67 15.06
C VAL A 13 -9.75 -12.20 15.22
N PRO A 14 -9.40 -12.75 16.41
CA PRO A 14 -9.26 -14.20 16.59
C PRO A 14 -10.52 -15.02 16.27
N ASP A 15 -11.70 -14.42 16.42
CA ASP A 15 -13.03 -15.01 16.28
C ASP A 15 -13.81 -14.39 15.11
N PHE A 16 -13.12 -13.97 14.05
CA PHE A 16 -13.78 -13.41 12.87
C PHE A 16 -14.81 -14.39 12.27
N ASP A 17 -15.90 -13.84 11.73
CA ASP A 17 -17.00 -14.57 11.14
C ASP A 17 -17.16 -14.14 9.68
N SER A 18 -16.80 -15.01 8.74
CA SER A 18 -16.86 -14.73 7.31
C SER A 18 -18.27 -14.53 6.76
N GLU A 19 -19.31 -14.95 7.52
CA GLU A 19 -20.71 -14.74 7.14
C GLU A 19 -21.25 -13.40 7.67
N ALA A 20 -20.51 -12.71 8.54
CA ALA A 20 -20.90 -11.42 9.08
C ALA A 20 -20.63 -10.27 8.10
N CYS A 21 -21.61 -9.38 7.93
CA CYS A 21 -21.41 -8.11 7.24
C CYS A 21 -20.76 -7.10 8.21
N SER A 22 -19.45 -7.23 8.43
CA SER A 22 -18.68 -6.40 9.36
C SER A 22 -17.39 -5.91 8.72
N SER A 23 -17.15 -4.60 8.78
CA SER A 23 -15.92 -3.94 8.29
C SER A 23 -14.89 -3.69 9.41
N ALA A 24 -14.96 -4.45 10.50
CA ALA A 24 -14.14 -4.23 11.70
C ALA A 24 -13.47 -5.50 12.21
N GLN A 25 -13.53 -6.59 11.44
CA GLN A 25 -12.94 -7.88 11.81
C GLN A 25 -11.54 -8.07 11.23
N ASP A 26 -11.19 -7.30 10.20
CA ASP A 26 -9.95 -7.41 9.48
C ASP A 26 -9.48 -6.05 8.95
N ASP A 27 -8.19 -5.95 8.67
CA ASP A 27 -7.57 -4.78 8.05
C ASP A 27 -6.18 -5.14 7.47
N LEU A 28 -5.71 -4.33 6.52
CA LEU A 28 -4.32 -4.34 6.09
C LEU A 28 -3.62 -3.07 6.61
N VAL A 29 -2.71 -3.25 7.55
CA VAL A 29 -1.79 -2.19 7.98
C VAL A 29 -0.49 -2.30 7.20
N VAL A 30 -0.02 -1.18 6.66
CA VAL A 30 1.29 -1.07 6.01
C VAL A 30 2.22 -0.19 6.82
N VAL A 31 3.51 -0.53 6.82
CA VAL A 31 4.57 0.30 7.41
C VAL A 31 5.60 0.58 6.33
N VAL A 32 5.76 1.85 5.97
CA VAL A 32 6.76 2.29 4.99
C VAL A 32 8.01 2.73 5.73
N HIS A 33 9.16 2.16 5.38
CA HIS A 33 10.44 2.44 6.03
C HIS A 33 11.33 3.35 5.19
N THR A 34 12.16 4.16 5.85
CA THR A 34 13.11 5.05 5.19
C THR A 34 14.55 4.78 5.58
N ASP A 35 15.49 5.31 4.80
CA ASP A 35 16.93 5.26 5.07
C ASP A 35 17.38 6.11 6.27
N GLU A 36 16.51 6.97 6.79
CA GLU A 36 16.76 7.83 7.96
C GLU A 36 16.18 7.23 9.26
N GLY A 37 15.64 6.01 9.20
CA GLY A 37 15.05 5.33 10.37
C GLY A 37 13.66 5.83 10.76
N ILE A 38 13.08 6.73 9.96
CA ILE A 38 11.67 7.15 10.09
C ILE A 38 10.80 6.13 9.36
N SER A 39 9.65 5.81 9.94
CA SER A 39 8.62 4.99 9.30
C SER A 39 7.27 5.67 9.41
N GLY A 40 6.38 5.42 8.46
CA GLY A 40 4.99 5.85 8.55
C GLY A 40 4.03 4.70 8.34
N ILE A 41 2.82 4.89 8.85
CA ILE A 41 1.79 3.87 8.96
C ILE A 41 0.58 4.29 8.12
N GLY A 42 0.02 3.33 7.40
CA GLY A 42 -1.26 3.48 6.73
C GLY A 42 -2.06 2.19 6.76
N GLU A 43 -3.34 2.28 6.43
CA GLU A 43 -4.27 1.15 6.42
C GLU A 43 -5.17 1.14 5.18
N THR A 44 -5.96 0.09 4.97
CA THR A 44 -7.04 0.15 3.99
C THR A 44 -8.17 -0.82 4.30
N ASP A 45 -9.39 -0.30 4.26
CA ASP A 45 -10.62 -1.09 4.30
C ASP A 45 -10.94 -1.71 2.93
N THR A 46 -10.31 -2.85 2.67
CA THR A 46 -10.63 -3.79 1.59
C THR A 46 -10.13 -5.16 2.01
N ASN A 47 -10.47 -6.23 1.27
CA ASN A 47 -9.96 -7.56 1.64
C ASN A 47 -8.42 -7.52 1.79
N PRO A 48 -7.88 -7.78 2.99
CA PRO A 48 -6.51 -7.38 3.31
C PRO A 48 -5.49 -8.29 2.62
N TRP A 49 -5.86 -9.54 2.33
CA TRP A 49 -5.04 -10.45 1.53
C TRP A 49 -4.95 -10.00 0.08
N VAL A 50 -6.05 -9.49 -0.49
CA VAL A 50 -6.06 -8.93 -1.86
C VAL A 50 -5.22 -7.66 -1.90
N ALA A 51 -5.38 -6.73 -0.95
CA ALA A 51 -4.57 -5.53 -0.91
C ALA A 51 -3.07 -5.84 -0.75
N ARG A 52 -2.70 -6.79 0.12
CA ARG A 52 -1.31 -7.24 0.24
C ARG A 52 -0.79 -7.80 -1.09
N ALA A 53 -1.60 -8.61 -1.78
CA ALA A 53 -1.23 -9.14 -3.09
C ALA A 53 -1.05 -8.01 -4.13
N CYS A 54 -1.88 -6.96 -4.11
CA CYS A 54 -1.70 -5.79 -4.97
C CYS A 54 -0.37 -5.07 -4.72
N ILE A 55 0.08 -4.97 -3.46
CA ILE A 55 1.36 -4.32 -3.12
C ILE A 55 2.54 -5.18 -3.56
N ARG A 56 2.49 -6.49 -3.30
CA ARG A 56 3.60 -7.44 -3.51
C ARG A 56 3.67 -8.05 -4.91
N ALA A 57 2.66 -7.85 -5.75
CA ALA A 57 2.66 -8.42 -7.09
C ALA A 57 3.84 -7.85 -7.91
N PRO A 58 4.59 -8.71 -8.63
CA PRO A 58 5.69 -8.26 -9.47
C PRO A 58 5.17 -7.52 -10.70
N GLY A 59 5.98 -6.60 -11.22
CA GLY A 59 5.70 -5.93 -12.49
C GLY A 59 5.79 -6.88 -13.68
N THR A 60 4.97 -6.64 -14.70
CA THR A 60 4.95 -7.47 -15.94
C THR A 60 5.18 -6.68 -17.22
N HIS A 61 4.92 -5.36 -17.23
CA HIS A 61 5.23 -4.46 -18.34
C HIS A 61 5.10 -2.99 -17.89
N CYS A 62 5.40 -2.04 -18.78
CA CYS A 62 5.50 -0.59 -18.49
C CYS A 62 4.23 0.11 -17.96
N MET A 63 3.07 -0.57 -17.94
CA MET A 63 1.80 -0.06 -17.41
C MET A 63 1.14 -1.03 -16.41
N GLY A 64 1.88 -2.06 -16.00
CA GLY A 64 1.51 -3.09 -15.03
C GLY A 64 2.72 -3.42 -14.16
N LEU A 65 3.38 -2.38 -13.65
CA LEU A 65 4.52 -2.48 -12.73
C LEU A 65 4.04 -2.80 -11.30
N GLY A 66 4.89 -3.43 -10.49
CA GLY A 66 4.62 -3.70 -9.08
C GLY A 66 4.68 -2.43 -8.23
N LEU A 67 3.81 -2.30 -7.23
CA LEU A 67 3.76 -1.11 -6.39
C LEU A 67 5.02 -0.97 -5.54
N GLU A 68 5.44 -2.06 -4.88
CA GLU A 68 6.65 -2.07 -4.06
C GLU A 68 7.90 -1.72 -4.88
N GLU A 69 8.08 -2.34 -6.05
CA GLU A 69 9.22 -2.07 -6.96
C GLU A 69 9.30 -0.59 -7.35
N MET A 70 8.16 0.06 -7.57
CA MET A 70 8.09 1.48 -7.90
C MET A 70 8.31 2.38 -6.67
N LEU A 71 8.04 1.89 -5.47
CA LEU A 71 8.12 2.65 -4.22
C LEU A 71 9.57 2.75 -3.70
N ILE A 72 10.34 1.66 -3.82
CA ILE A 72 11.72 1.63 -3.30
C ILE A 72 12.59 2.72 -3.96
N GLY A 73 13.29 3.48 -3.12
CA GLY A 73 14.19 4.55 -3.52
C GLY A 73 13.52 5.91 -3.76
N GLU A 74 12.18 5.98 -3.75
CA GLU A 74 11.44 7.23 -3.87
C GLU A 74 11.59 8.13 -2.64
N ASN A 75 11.38 9.44 -2.84
CA ASN A 75 11.39 10.41 -1.75
C ASN A 75 10.01 10.41 -1.05
N PRO A 76 9.90 9.97 0.21
CA PRO A 76 8.61 9.89 0.91
C PRO A 76 7.99 11.26 1.21
N LEU A 77 8.77 12.34 1.12
CA LEU A 77 8.28 13.71 1.32
C LEU A 77 7.56 14.30 0.09
N GLN A 78 7.31 13.48 -0.94
CA GLN A 78 6.58 13.86 -2.15
C GLN A 78 5.40 12.90 -2.42
N PRO A 79 4.42 12.77 -1.49
CA PRO A 79 3.35 11.78 -1.59
C PRO A 79 2.56 11.89 -2.89
N GLU A 80 2.26 13.11 -3.37
CA GLU A 80 1.52 13.32 -4.61
C GLU A 80 2.29 12.83 -5.85
N ALA A 81 3.62 12.98 -5.86
CA ALA A 81 4.47 12.49 -6.94
C ALA A 81 4.53 10.96 -6.94
N VAL A 82 4.66 10.36 -5.75
CA VAL A 82 4.63 8.90 -5.58
C VAL A 82 3.27 8.35 -6.03
N TRP A 83 2.16 8.97 -5.62
CA TRP A 83 0.82 8.59 -6.05
C TRP A 83 0.68 8.59 -7.58
N GLN A 84 1.11 9.67 -8.25
CA GLN A 84 1.05 9.77 -9.71
C GLN A 84 1.90 8.69 -10.40
N LYS A 85 3.09 8.39 -9.86
CA LYS A 85 3.96 7.31 -10.36
C LYS A 85 3.28 5.96 -10.22
N LEU A 86 2.83 5.61 -9.02
CA LEU A 86 2.16 4.35 -8.74
C LEU A 86 0.90 4.17 -9.60
N TYR A 87 0.05 5.20 -9.68
CA TYR A 87 -1.16 5.16 -10.50
C TYR A 87 -0.83 4.95 -11.97
N SER A 88 0.08 5.74 -12.52
CA SER A 88 0.42 5.69 -13.95
C SER A 88 1.09 4.38 -14.36
N GLY A 89 1.98 3.87 -13.51
CA GLY A 89 2.74 2.63 -13.73
C GLY A 89 1.92 1.36 -13.53
N SER A 90 0.81 1.41 -12.80
CA SER A 90 -0.06 0.26 -12.53
C SER A 90 -1.43 0.32 -13.23
N LYS A 91 -1.77 1.41 -13.93
CA LYS A 91 -3.14 1.69 -14.42
C LYS A 91 -3.77 0.62 -15.32
N MET A 92 -3.01 -0.24 -16.02
CA MET A 92 -3.60 -1.32 -16.82
C MET A 92 -4.33 -2.32 -15.91
N THR A 93 -3.75 -2.64 -14.76
CA THR A 93 -4.28 -3.57 -13.76
C THR A 93 -5.11 -2.85 -12.70
N GLY A 94 -4.66 -1.68 -12.27
CA GLY A 94 -5.06 -1.08 -10.99
C GLY A 94 -5.76 0.26 -11.08
N ARG A 95 -6.23 0.70 -12.26
CA ARG A 95 -6.88 2.02 -12.39
C ARG A 95 -8.03 2.25 -11.41
N ARG A 96 -8.67 1.20 -10.89
CA ARG A 96 -9.83 1.23 -9.97
C ARG A 96 -9.78 0.02 -9.03
N GLY A 97 -10.61 0.02 -8.00
CA GLY A 97 -10.83 -1.15 -7.13
C GLY A 97 -9.68 -1.38 -6.15
N ALA A 98 -9.43 -2.65 -5.81
CA ALA A 98 -8.53 -3.05 -4.73
C ALA A 98 -7.11 -2.46 -4.81
N LEU A 99 -6.57 -2.24 -6.02
CA LEU A 99 -5.25 -1.65 -6.16
C LEU A 99 -5.23 -0.16 -5.77
N ILE A 100 -6.32 0.58 -6.01
CA ILE A 100 -6.45 1.97 -5.53
C ILE A 100 -6.54 2.00 -4.00
N CYS A 101 -7.25 1.05 -3.39
CA CYS A 101 -7.31 0.90 -1.93
C CYS A 101 -5.90 0.63 -1.36
N ALA A 102 -5.16 -0.32 -1.94
CA ALA A 102 -3.78 -0.60 -1.56
C ALA A 102 -2.84 0.62 -1.72
N MET A 103 -3.00 1.40 -2.80
CA MET A 103 -2.29 2.66 -2.95
C MET A 103 -2.67 3.68 -1.87
N GLY A 104 -3.94 3.71 -1.45
CA GLY A 104 -4.43 4.54 -0.33
C GLY A 104 -3.68 4.28 0.98
N ALA A 105 -3.44 3.01 1.31
CA ALA A 105 -2.64 2.64 2.48
C ALA A 105 -1.21 3.18 2.38
N ILE A 106 -0.58 3.08 1.20
CA ILE A 106 0.76 3.64 0.97
C ILE A 106 0.74 5.16 1.12
N ASP A 107 -0.23 5.85 0.51
CA ASP A 107 -0.33 7.31 0.57
C ASP A 107 -0.46 7.83 2.00
N MET A 108 -1.34 7.21 2.81
CA MET A 108 -1.47 7.56 4.22
C MET A 108 -0.16 7.37 4.98
N ALA A 109 0.58 6.28 4.73
CA ALA A 109 1.89 6.07 5.34
C ALA A 109 2.92 7.15 4.92
N LEU A 110 2.86 7.65 3.69
CA LEU A 110 3.73 8.75 3.24
C LEU A 110 3.36 10.08 3.89
N TRP A 111 2.06 10.34 4.09
CA TRP A 111 1.60 11.52 4.84
C TRP A 111 2.00 11.45 6.31
N ASP A 112 1.93 10.28 6.93
CA ASP A 112 2.43 10.06 8.31
C ASP A 112 3.93 10.34 8.42
N ILE A 113 4.75 9.90 7.45
CA ILE A 113 6.19 10.26 7.40
C ILE A 113 6.39 11.79 7.28
N ARG A 114 5.52 12.46 6.51
CA ARG A 114 5.66 13.89 6.22
C ARG A 114 5.32 14.78 7.43
N GLY A 115 4.41 14.36 8.30
CA GLY A 115 3.94 15.09 9.48
C GLY A 115 2.79 16.05 9.21
#